data_AF-A0A8X7BLH8-F1
#
_entry.id   AF-A0A8X7BLH8-F1
#
_cell.length_a   1.000
_cell.length_b   1.000
_cell.length_c   1.000
_cell.angle_alpha   90.00
_cell.angle_beta   90.00
_cell.angle_gamma   90.00
#
_symmetry.space_group_name_H-M   'P 1'
#
loop_
_entity.id
_entity.type
_entity.pdbx_description
1 polymer ?
#
loop_
_entity_poly.entity_id
_entity_poly.type
_entity_poly.pdbx_seq_one_letter_code
_entity_poly.pdbx_strand_id
1 'polypeptide(L)'
;MDWITKNSDAIAYIKLSLADEQALQFAAEDNAKVLWDKIRATYIGEGEDRKIDAGNELKNVRMKNGETVADYIARARGISTKYHSLGLDVSPRELVYHTVRGLNGKFSKVRDILKTQRGKSMGNFKGRRSNFKLAN
;
A
#
# COMPACT_ATOMS: atom_id res chain seq x y z
N MET A 1 11.70 33.95 -27.84
CA MET A 1 12.56 32.84 -27.36
C MET A 1 12.65 31.79 -28.43
N ASP A 2 13.87 31.52 -28.90
CA ASP A 2 14.17 30.41 -29.79
C ASP A 2 14.02 29.05 -29.07
N TRP A 3 14.05 27.98 -29.86
CA TRP A 3 13.91 26.61 -29.36
C TRP A 3 15.02 26.19 -28.39
N ILE A 4 16.25 26.64 -28.62
CA ILE A 4 17.43 26.25 -27.84
C ILE A 4 17.29 26.77 -26.41
N THR A 5 16.91 28.04 -26.27
CA THR A 5 16.67 28.70 -24.99
C THR A 5 15.53 28.00 -24.23
N LYS A 6 14.40 27.73 -24.89
CA LYS A 6 13.27 27.02 -24.28
C LYS A 6 13.63 25.62 -23.79
N ASN A 7 14.44 24.90 -24.57
CA ASN A 7 14.90 23.57 -24.19
C ASN A 7 15.84 23.61 -22.98
N SER A 8 16.80 24.55 -22.96
CA SER A 8 17.72 24.72 -21.84
C SER A 8 17.00 25.14 -20.56
N ASP A 9 16.08 26.10 -20.64
CA ASP A 9 15.26 26.53 -19.51
C ASP A 9 14.43 25.36 -18.94
N ALA A 10 13.79 24.58 -19.81
CA ALA A 10 13.01 23.42 -19.39
C ALA A 10 13.88 22.36 -18.67
N ILE A 11 15.09 22.10 -19.16
CA ILE A 11 16.03 21.18 -18.50
C ILE A 11 16.42 21.71 -17.12
N ALA A 12 16.71 23.01 -17.01
CA ALA A 12 17.07 23.63 -15.74
C ALA A 12 15.91 23.51 -14.72
N TYR A 13 14.69 23.85 -15.13
CA TYR A 13 13.50 23.70 -14.28
C TYR A 13 13.27 22.26 -13.82
N ILE A 14 13.42 21.29 -14.73
CA ILE A 14 13.26 19.87 -14.39
C ILE A 14 14.34 19.44 -13.39
N LYS A 15 15.62 19.71 -13.67
CA LYS A 15 16.73 19.29 -12.80
C LYS A 15 16.67 19.95 -11.42
N LEU A 16 16.26 21.23 -11.33
CA LEU A 16 16.07 21.94 -10.06
C LEU A 16 14.90 21.41 -9.21
N SER A 17 13.95 20.68 -9.82
CA SER A 17 12.83 20.07 -9.12
C SER A 17 13.13 18.67 -8.55
N LEU A 18 14.30 18.13 -8.88
CA LEU A 18 14.76 16.81 -8.43
C LEU A 18 15.69 16.95 -7.22
N ALA A 19 15.76 15.90 -6.39
CA ALA A 19 16.85 15.79 -5.41
C ALA A 19 18.20 15.63 -6.11
N ASP A 20 19.28 16.04 -5.47
CA ASP A 20 20.63 16.04 -6.07
C ASP A 20 21.03 14.65 -6.60
N GLU A 21 20.70 13.59 -5.87
CA GLU A 21 20.99 12.21 -6.30
C GLU A 21 20.23 11.82 -7.57
N GLN A 22 19.01 12.31 -7.73
CA GLN A 22 18.17 12.06 -8.90
C GLN A 22 18.63 12.91 -10.09
N ALA A 23 19.01 14.17 -9.85
CA ALA A 23 19.51 15.07 -10.89
C ALA A 23 20.82 14.53 -11.51
N LEU A 24 21.70 13.94 -10.70
CA LEU A 24 22.93 13.29 -11.16
C LEU A 24 22.67 12.15 -12.15
N GLN A 25 21.60 11.38 -11.95
CA GLN A 25 21.22 10.26 -12.84
C GLN A 25 20.90 10.73 -14.27
N PHE A 26 20.44 11.97 -14.43
CA PHE A 26 20.03 12.54 -15.72
C PHE A 26 20.91 13.73 -16.16
N ALA A 27 22.10 13.89 -15.56
CA ALA A 27 22.96 15.04 -15.79
C ALA A 27 23.36 15.21 -17.26
N ALA A 28 23.56 14.09 -17.97
CA ALA A 28 23.98 14.04 -19.37
C ALA A 28 22.87 14.36 -20.39
N GLU A 29 21.60 14.45 -19.97
CA GLU A 29 20.52 14.76 -20.90
C GLU A 29 20.47 16.27 -21.22
N ASP A 30 20.50 16.56 -22.52
CA ASP A 30 20.51 17.90 -23.12
C ASP A 30 19.23 18.21 -23.91
N ASN A 31 18.27 17.28 -23.94
CA ASN A 31 16.95 17.44 -24.53
C ASN A 31 15.87 17.31 -23.46
N ALA A 32 15.09 18.38 -23.26
CA ALA A 32 14.07 18.46 -22.22
C ALA A 32 13.00 17.37 -22.34
N LYS A 33 12.61 17.03 -23.58
CA LYS A 33 11.59 16.01 -23.83
C LYS A 33 12.13 14.61 -23.52
N VAL A 34 13.36 14.31 -23.93
CA VAL A 34 14.01 13.02 -23.63
C VAL A 34 14.23 12.88 -22.13
N LEU A 35 14.70 13.93 -21.46
CA LEU A 35 14.86 13.99 -20.01
C LEU A 35 13.54 13.68 -19.29
N TRP A 36 12.47 14.38 -19.67
CA TRP A 36 11.15 14.17 -19.08
C TRP A 36 10.61 12.76 -19.33
N ASP A 37 10.74 12.23 -20.55
CA ASP A 37 10.29 10.89 -20.89
C ASP A 37 11.08 9.81 -20.13
N LYS A 38 12.38 10.01 -19.90
CA LYS A 38 13.22 9.12 -19.06
C LYS A 38 12.83 9.17 -17.59
N ILE A 39 12.69 10.35 -16.99
CA ILE A 39 12.22 10.52 -15.60
C ILE A 39 10.86 9.82 -15.44
N ARG A 40 9.95 10.05 -16.39
CA ARG A 40 8.65 9.41 -16.42
C ARG A 40 8.76 7.90 -16.46
N ALA A 41 9.55 7.33 -17.37
CA ALA A 41 9.72 5.89 -17.47
C ALA A 41 10.32 5.28 -16.20
N THR A 42 11.33 5.94 -15.62
CA THR A 42 12.00 5.48 -14.38
C THR A 42 11.05 5.46 -13.20
N TYR A 43 10.27 6.51 -12.98
CA TYR A 43 9.47 6.62 -11.75
C TYR A 43 7.98 6.23 -11.90
N ILE A 44 7.41 6.29 -13.10
CA ILE A 44 6.02 5.83 -13.33
C ILE A 44 5.96 4.31 -13.45
N GLY A 45 6.83 3.69 -14.25
CA GLY A 45 6.85 2.22 -14.38
C GLY A 45 7.12 1.54 -13.04
N GLU A 46 8.14 2.02 -12.31
CA GLU A 46 8.43 1.55 -10.97
C GLU A 46 7.29 1.84 -9.98
N GLY A 47 6.59 2.97 -10.14
CA GLY A 47 5.40 3.30 -9.37
C GLY A 47 4.25 2.31 -9.59
N GLU A 48 3.98 1.91 -10.83
CA GLU A 48 2.95 0.93 -11.17
C GLU A 48 3.31 -0.48 -10.67
N ASP A 49 4.57 -0.89 -10.81
CA ASP A 49 5.05 -2.18 -10.30
C ASP A 49 4.94 -2.24 -8.77
N ARG A 50 5.37 -1.18 -8.06
CA ARG A 50 5.23 -1.09 -6.59
C ARG A 50 3.77 -1.17 -6.14
N LYS A 51 2.84 -0.59 -6.91
CA LYS A 51 1.39 -0.68 -6.66
C LYS A 51 0.88 -2.10 -6.85
N ILE A 52 1.33 -2.80 -7.89
CA ILE A 52 1.01 -4.22 -8.13
C ILE A 52 1.54 -5.09 -6.98
N ASP A 53 2.78 -4.87 -6.57
CA ASP A 53 3.43 -5.61 -5.48
C ASP A 53 2.72 -5.40 -4.14
N ALA A 54 2.42 -4.15 -3.77
CA ALA A 54 1.61 -3.86 -2.58
C ALA A 54 0.23 -4.54 -2.68
N GLY A 55 -0.38 -4.47 -3.86
CA GLY A 55 -1.54 -5.24 -4.33
C GLY A 55 -1.52 -6.71 -3.89
N ASN A 56 -0.47 -7.39 -4.32
CA ASN A 56 -0.27 -8.81 -4.10
C ASN A 56 0.06 -9.11 -2.64
N GLU A 57 0.83 -8.24 -1.98
CA GLU A 57 1.21 -8.36 -0.57
C GLU A 57 -0.02 -8.36 0.35
N LEU A 58 -0.96 -7.43 0.15
CA LEU A 58 -2.20 -7.36 0.93
C LEU A 58 -3.10 -8.58 0.68
N LYS A 59 -3.31 -8.94 -0.60
CA LYS A 59 -4.20 -10.07 -0.97
C LYS A 59 -3.70 -11.40 -0.39
N ASN A 60 -2.38 -11.57 -0.36
CA ASN A 60 -1.71 -12.78 0.07
C ASN A 60 -1.19 -12.70 1.51
N VAL A 61 -1.55 -11.65 2.26
CA VAL A 61 -1.17 -11.56 3.67
C VAL A 61 -1.72 -12.78 4.42
N ARG A 62 -0.82 -13.53 5.05
CA ARG A 62 -1.12 -14.69 5.89
C ARG A 62 -0.33 -14.58 7.19
N MET A 63 -0.94 -15.02 8.27
CA MET A 63 -0.28 -15.13 9.56
C MET A 63 0.80 -16.23 9.45
N LYS A 64 2.03 -15.92 9.87
CA LYS A 64 3.14 -16.88 9.83
C LYS A 64 3.05 -17.83 11.03
N ASN A 65 3.67 -19.01 10.93
CA ASN A 65 3.77 -19.93 12.07
C ASN A 65 4.63 -19.29 13.17
N GLY A 66 4.12 -19.26 14.40
CA GLY A 66 4.80 -18.62 15.54
C GLY A 66 4.64 -17.10 15.65
N GLU A 67 4.06 -16.43 14.65
CA GLU A 67 3.72 -15.00 14.73
C GLU A 67 2.54 -14.81 15.71
N THR A 68 2.54 -13.73 16.50
CA THR A 68 1.36 -13.40 17.31
C THR A 68 0.30 -12.72 16.46
N VAL A 69 -0.96 -12.73 16.90
CA VAL A 69 -2.02 -12.01 16.19
C VAL A 69 -1.76 -10.50 16.16
N ALA A 70 -1.13 -9.95 17.20
CA ALA A 70 -0.78 -8.54 17.27
C ALA A 70 0.26 -8.18 16.21
N ASP A 71 1.33 -8.97 16.10
CA ASP A 71 2.39 -8.76 15.09
C ASP A 71 1.83 -8.87 13.67
N TYR A 72 0.98 -9.87 13.45
CA TYR A 72 0.29 -10.06 12.17
C TYR A 72 -0.58 -8.85 11.78
N ILE A 73 -1.38 -8.33 12.73
CA ILE A 73 -2.24 -7.16 12.49
C ILE A 73 -1.37 -5.91 12.26
N ALA A 74 -0.28 -5.73 13.02
CA ALA A 74 0.64 -4.63 12.83
C ALA A 74 1.27 -4.66 11.43
N ARG A 75 1.66 -5.84 10.95
CA ARG A 75 2.17 -6.03 9.60
C ARG A 75 1.13 -5.72 8.52
N ALA A 76 -0.11 -6.17 8.69
CA ALA A 76 -1.20 -5.83 7.77
C ALA A 76 -1.45 -4.30 7.71
N ARG A 77 -1.37 -3.61 8.86
CA ARG A 77 -1.44 -2.14 8.91
C ARG A 77 -0.25 -1.48 8.20
N GLY A 78 0.96 -2.01 8.37
CA GLY A 78 2.15 -1.54 7.66
C GLY A 78 1.98 -1.60 6.14
N ILE A 79 1.38 -2.67 5.62
CA ILE A 79 1.03 -2.77 4.19
C ILE A 79 0.03 -1.68 3.80
N SER A 80 -1.00 -1.42 4.61
CA SER A 80 -1.96 -0.32 4.35
C SER A 80 -1.30 1.06 4.32
N THR A 81 -0.33 1.32 5.20
CA THR A 81 0.45 2.57 5.19
C THR A 81 1.29 2.69 3.92
N LYS A 82 1.89 1.58 3.46
CA LYS A 82 2.62 1.53 2.18
C LYS A 82 1.72 1.87 0.99
N TYR A 83 0.49 1.38 0.95
CA TYR A 83 -0.50 1.79 -0.07
C TYR A 83 -0.72 3.30 -0.08
N HIS A 84 -0.96 3.90 1.10
CA HIS A 84 -1.18 5.34 1.22
C HIS A 84 0.01 6.14 0.69
N SER A 85 1.24 5.70 0.99
CA SER A 85 2.46 6.34 0.47
C SER A 85 2.63 6.25 -1.05
N LEU A 86 2.00 5.26 -1.69
CA LEU A 86 2.00 5.06 -3.14
C LEU A 86 0.83 5.78 -3.84
N GLY A 87 0.09 6.62 -3.11
CA GLY A 87 -1.11 7.30 -3.61
C GLY A 87 -2.29 6.36 -3.86
N LEU A 88 -2.29 5.18 -3.24
CA LEU A 88 -3.39 4.25 -3.25
C LEU A 88 -4.16 4.32 -1.93
N ASP A 89 -5.48 4.11 -1.98
CA ASP A 89 -6.28 3.97 -0.77
C ASP A 89 -6.80 2.53 -0.66
N VAL A 90 -6.74 1.99 0.56
CA VAL A 90 -7.32 0.69 0.91
C VAL A 90 -8.45 0.96 1.87
N SER A 91 -9.67 0.64 1.45
CA SER A 91 -10.81 0.85 2.33
C SER A 91 -10.61 0.06 3.65
N PRO A 92 -11.04 0.60 4.80
CA PRO A 92 -10.95 -0.13 6.07
C PRO A 92 -11.57 -1.53 5.99
N ARG A 93 -12.62 -1.69 5.17
CA ARG A 93 -13.29 -2.96 4.92
C ARG A 93 -12.41 -3.96 4.17
N GLU A 94 -11.68 -3.51 3.16
CA GLU A 94 -10.78 -4.34 2.38
C GLU A 94 -9.58 -4.81 3.21
N LEU A 95 -8.99 -3.90 4.00
CA LEU A 95 -7.93 -4.25 4.94
C LEU A 95 -8.39 -5.32 5.94
N VAL A 96 -9.57 -5.15 6.55
CA VAL A 96 -10.15 -6.13 7.47
C VAL A 96 -10.40 -7.46 6.76
N TYR A 97 -10.93 -7.44 5.54
CA TYR A 97 -11.23 -8.65 4.77
C TYR A 97 -9.98 -9.51 4.53
N HIS A 98 -8.91 -8.91 4.02
CA HIS A 98 -7.67 -9.63 3.74
C HIS A 98 -6.96 -10.08 5.01
N THR A 99 -6.93 -9.22 6.03
CA THR A 99 -6.33 -9.54 7.33
C THR A 99 -7.04 -10.72 8.00
N VAL A 100 -8.37 -10.71 8.06
CA VAL A 100 -9.14 -11.82 8.67
C VAL A 100 -8.96 -13.10 7.88
N ARG A 101 -8.97 -13.03 6.54
CA ARG A 101 -8.80 -14.22 5.68
C ARG A 101 -7.46 -14.92 5.90
N GLY A 102 -6.42 -14.16 6.24
CA GLY A 102 -5.08 -14.70 6.46
C GLY A 102 -4.80 -15.27 7.85
N LEU A 103 -5.75 -15.19 8.78
CA LEU A 103 -5.65 -15.89 10.08
C LEU A 103 -5.61 -17.41 9.88
N ASN A 104 -4.74 -18.08 10.64
CA ASN A 104 -4.56 -19.53 10.58
C ASN A 104 -4.47 -20.16 11.99
N GLY A 105 -4.15 -21.46 12.02
CA GLY A 105 -3.99 -22.23 13.25
C GLY A 105 -5.23 -22.20 14.15
N LYS A 106 -5.01 -21.87 15.43
CA LYS A 106 -6.06 -21.79 16.46
C LYS A 106 -7.14 -20.74 16.20
N PHE A 107 -6.91 -19.81 15.26
CA PHE A 107 -7.86 -18.75 14.92
C PHE A 107 -8.73 -19.08 13.69
N SER A 108 -8.62 -20.29 13.13
CA SER A 108 -9.42 -20.76 11.98
C SER A 108 -10.93 -20.65 12.23
N LYS A 109 -11.41 -21.08 13.40
CA LYS A 109 -12.82 -20.94 13.79
C LYS A 109 -13.27 -19.48 13.85
N VAL A 110 -12.47 -18.60 14.45
CA VAL A 110 -12.76 -17.15 14.53
C VAL A 110 -12.82 -16.53 13.13
N ARG A 111 -11.87 -16.88 12.26
CA ARG A 111 -11.88 -16.48 10.85
C ARG A 111 -13.17 -16.90 10.16
N ASP A 112 -13.62 -18.14 10.33
CA ASP A 112 -14.77 -18.67 9.61
C ASP A 112 -16.09 -18.05 10.12
N ILE A 113 -16.18 -17.74 11.41
CA ILE A 113 -17.27 -16.92 11.99
C ILE A 113 -17.24 -15.50 11.41
N LEU A 114 -16.08 -14.84 11.35
CA LEU A 114 -15.98 -13.48 10.84
C LEU A 114 -16.27 -13.40 9.33
N LYS A 115 -15.93 -14.44 8.55
CA LYS A 115 -16.30 -14.56 7.14
C LYS A 115 -17.81 -14.66 6.91
N THR A 116 -18.53 -15.35 7.80
CA THR A 116 -19.99 -15.54 7.70
C THR A 116 -20.77 -14.34 8.24
N GLN A 117 -20.20 -13.55 9.16
CA GLN A 117 -20.80 -12.32 9.70
C GLN A 117 -20.67 -11.08 8.78
N ARG A 118 -20.35 -11.27 7.50
CA ARG A 118 -19.92 -10.25 6.50
C ARG A 118 -20.89 -9.10 6.24
N GLY A 119 -22.10 -9.12 6.81
CA GLY A 119 -23.12 -8.07 6.73
C GLY A 119 -23.29 -7.21 8.00
N LYS A 120 -22.52 -7.44 9.08
CA LYS A 120 -22.69 -6.69 10.34
C LYS A 120 -21.52 -5.72 10.56
N SER A 121 -21.82 -4.42 10.58
CA SER A 121 -20.88 -3.32 10.89
C SER A 121 -20.18 -3.52 12.25
N MET A 122 -18.93 -3.05 12.35
CA MET A 122 -18.11 -3.04 13.59
C MET A 122 -18.79 -2.33 14.77
N GLY A 123 -19.82 -1.52 14.53
CA GLY A 123 -20.64 -0.91 15.59
C GLY A 123 -21.36 -1.92 16.50
N ASN A 124 -21.55 -3.17 16.04
CA ASN A 124 -22.33 -4.17 16.77
C ASN A 124 -21.50 -5.07 17.71
N PHE A 125 -20.18 -4.86 17.80
CA PHE A 125 -19.29 -5.69 18.64
C PHE A 125 -19.34 -5.33 20.14
N LYS A 126 -19.96 -4.19 20.52
CA LYS A 126 -20.09 -3.77 21.94
C LYS A 126 -21.15 -4.54 22.75
N GLY A 127 -22.05 -5.31 22.11
CA GLY A 127 -23.25 -5.86 22.77
C GLY A 127 -23.20 -7.31 23.27
N ARG A 128 -22.08 -8.05 23.13
CA ARG A 128 -22.06 -9.51 23.39
C ARG A 128 -21.29 -9.96 24.64
N ARG A 129 -20.97 -9.04 25.56
CA ARG A 129 -20.37 -9.42 26.87
C ARG A 129 -21.38 -9.99 27.89
N SER A 130 -22.69 -9.92 27.62
CA SER A 130 -23.71 -10.24 28.64
C SER A 130 -24.26 -11.67 28.63
N ASN A 131 -23.95 -12.52 27.63
CA ASN A 131 -24.61 -13.84 27.50
C ASN A 131 -23.71 -15.05 27.80
N PHE A 132 -22.56 -14.87 28.46
CA PHE A 132 -21.68 -15.99 28.84
C PHE A 132 -21.79 -16.39 30.33
N LYS A 133 -22.81 -15.89 31.04
CA LYS A 133 -23.21 -16.44 32.34
C LYS A 133 -24.62 -16.98 32.22
N LEU A 134 -24.81 -18.20 32.72
CA LEU A 134 -26.05 -19.01 32.81
C LEU A 134 -26.19 -20.10 31.73
N ALA A 135 -25.43 -21.17 31.93
CA ALA A 135 -25.91 -22.55 31.78
C ALA A 135 -25.00 -23.43 32.66
N ASN A 136 -25.36 -23.51 33.95
CA ASN A 136 -25.12 -24.70 34.77
C ASN A 136 -26.37 -25.56 34.67
#